data_AF-A0A1L3Z6S2-F1
#
_entry.id   AF-A0A1L3Z6S2-F1
#
_cell.length_a   1.000
_cell.length_b   1.000
_cell.length_c   1.000
_cell.angle_alpha   90.00
_cell.angle_beta   90.00
_cell.angle_gamma   90.00
#
_symmetry.space_group_name_H-M   'P 1'
#
loop_
_entity.id
_entity.type
_entity.pdbx_description
1 polymer ?
#
loop_
_entity_poly.entity_id
_entity_poly.type
_entity_poly.pdbx_seq_one_letter_code
_entity_poly.pdbx_strand_id
1 'polypeptide(L)' 'MYEFEIHDMTCGHCASTVEKAIKTADPEASASIDLAARTAKVETRSDPAAIKTAIEKAGYLSSFKQV' A
#
# COMPACT_ATOMS: atom_id res chain seq x y z
N MET A 1 5.53 6.36 -10.30
CA MET A 1 4.80 5.28 -9.63
C MET A 1 5.41 5.15 -8.23
N TYR A 2 4.71 4.55 -7.26
CA TYR A 2 5.27 4.39 -5.91
C TYR A 2 5.31 2.91 -5.52
N GLU A 3 6.34 2.51 -4.80
CA GLU A 3 6.44 1.17 -4.23
C GLU A 3 6.46 1.29 -2.70
N PHE A 4 5.50 0.65 -2.05
CA PHE A 4 5.33 0.60 -0.61
C PHE A 4 5.89 -0.71 -0.08
N GLU A 5 6.89 -0.66 0.80
CA GLU A 5 7.42 -1.82 1.52
C GLU A 5 6.64 -1.99 2.83
N ILE A 6 6.07 -3.18 3.04
CA ILE A 6 5.19 -3.47 4.17
C ILE A 6 5.80 -4.61 4.98
N HIS A 7 6.44 -4.26 6.10
CA HIS A 7 7.21 -5.22 6.89
C HIS A 7 6.34 -6.28 7.57
N ASP A 8 5.10 -5.94 7.93
CA ASP A 8 4.20 -6.82 8.71
C ASP A 8 3.27 -7.68 7.84
N MET A 9 3.51 -7.74 6.53
CA MET A 9 2.67 -8.48 5.59
C MET A 9 3.00 -9.98 5.64
N THR A 10 2.54 -10.65 6.70
CA THR A 10 2.86 -12.07 7.00
C THR A 10 1.80 -13.07 6.53
N CYS A 11 0.63 -12.62 6.04
CA CYS A 11 -0.46 -13.49 5.58
C CYS A 11 -1.21 -12.89 4.36
N GLY A 12 -1.81 -13.75 3.53
CA GLY A 12 -2.58 -13.33 2.34
C GLY A 12 -3.77 -12.39 2.66
N HIS A 13 -4.31 -12.44 3.87
CA HIS A 13 -5.33 -11.49 4.33
C HIS A 13 -4.81 -10.05 4.47
N CYS A 14 -3.51 -9.88 4.73
CA CYS A 14 -2.90 -8.57 4.88
C CYS A 14 -2.89 -7.82 3.54
N ALA A 15 -2.63 -8.51 2.43
CA ALA A 15 -2.63 -7.90 1.10
C ALA A 15 -3.99 -7.26 0.76
N SER A 16 -5.08 -8.00 0.87
CA SER A 16 -6.41 -7.45 0.57
C SER A 16 -6.80 -6.28 1.47
N THR A 17 -6.32 -6.26 2.73
CA THR A 17 -6.59 -5.16 3.66
C THR A 17 -5.83 -3.89 3.25
N VAL A 18 -4.56 -4.04 2.88
CA VAL A 18 -3.72 -2.95 2.35
C VAL A 18 -4.30 -2.40 1.05
N GLU A 19 -4.70 -3.27 0.11
CA GLU A 19 -5.30 -2.85 -1.16
C GLU A 19 -6.55 -1.99 -0.94
N LYS A 20 -7.43 -2.44 -0.03
CA LYS A 20 -8.63 -1.70 0.37
C LYS A 20 -8.28 -0.37 1.03
N ALA A 21 -7.26 -0.32 1.88
CA ALA A 21 -6.81 0.93 2.50
C ALA A 21 -6.33 1.94 1.45
N ILE A 22 -5.54 1.49 0.48
CA ILE A 22 -5.07 2.31 -0.65
C ILE A 22 -6.26 2.81 -1.48
N LYS A 23 -7.18 1.92 -1.86
CA LYS A 23 -8.40 2.29 -2.61
C LYS A 23 -9.34 3.21 -1.84
N THR A 24 -9.36 3.13 -0.50
CA THR A 24 -10.16 4.02 0.35
C THR A 24 -9.54 5.42 0.39
N ALA A 25 -8.21 5.51 0.38
CA ALA A 25 -7.50 6.78 0.34
C ALA A 25 -7.56 7.44 -1.04
N ASP A 26 -7.44 6.63 -2.09
CA ASP A 26 -7.57 7.04 -3.48
C ASP A 26 -8.31 5.96 -4.30
N PRO A 27 -9.61 6.16 -4.60
CA PRO A 27 -10.40 5.22 -5.39
C PRO A 27 -9.84 5.00 -6.81
N GLU A 28 -9.19 6.02 -7.36
CA GLU A 28 -8.59 6.00 -8.70
C GLU A 28 -7.19 5.37 -8.70
N ALA A 29 -6.58 5.15 -7.53
CA ALA A 29 -5.27 4.52 -7.45
C ALA A 29 -5.30 3.07 -7.93
N SER A 30 -4.30 2.67 -8.71
CA SER A 30 -4.07 1.26 -9.06
C SER A 30 -3.04 0.68 -8.10
N ALA A 31 -3.41 -0.35 -7.34
CA ALA A 31 -2.53 -1.04 -6.41
C ALA A 31 -2.25 -2.46 -6.92
N SER A 32 -1.00 -2.92 -6.79
CA SER A 32 -0.55 -4.27 -7.13
C SER A 32 0.36 -4.76 -6.03
N ILE A 33 -0.06 -5.80 -5.33
CA ILE A 33 0.62 -6.27 -4.13
C ILE A 33 1.42 -7.53 -4.47
N ASP A 34 2.69 -7.50 -4.13
CA ASP A 34 3.62 -8.62 -4.23
C ASP A 34 3.92 -9.15 -2.83
N LEU A 35 3.29 -10.28 -2.48
CA LEU A 35 3.50 -10.94 -1.19
C LEU A 35 4.91 -11.54 -1.06
N ALA A 36 5.53 -11.94 -2.17
CA ALA A 36 6.85 -12.56 -2.16
C ALA A 36 7.95 -11.53 -1.86
N ALA A 37 7.86 -10.36 -2.49
CA ALA A 37 8.73 -9.21 -2.27
C ALA A 37 8.30 -8.35 -1.06
N ARG A 38 7.10 -8.58 -0.53
CA ARG A 38 6.48 -7.79 0.55
C ARG A 38 6.33 -6.30 0.18
N THR A 39 6.03 -6.06 -1.08
CA THR A 39 5.87 -4.71 -1.63
C THR A 39 4.50 -4.51 -2.23
N ALA A 40 4.01 -3.27 -2.22
CA ALA A 40 2.78 -2.85 -2.89
C ALA A 40 3.10 -1.72 -3.85
N LYS A 41 2.98 -2.00 -5.13
CA LYS A 41 3.12 -1.02 -6.21
C LYS A 41 1.81 -0.24 -6.34
N VAL A 42 1.89 1.07 -6.19
CA VAL A 42 0.73 1.98 -6.25
C VAL A 42 0.97 3.05 -7.30
N GLU A 43 0.11 3.07 -8.31
CA GLU A 43 -0.07 4.20 -9.21
C GLU A 43 -1.20 5.06 -8.69
N THR A 44 -0.86 6.25 -8.21
CA THR A 44 -1.81 7.23 -7.70
C THR A 44 -1.40 8.61 -8.20
N ARG A 45 -2.38 9.50 -8.38
CA ARG A 45 -2.14 10.94 -8.60
C ARG A 45 -2.18 11.74 -7.30
N SER A 46 -2.55 11.09 -6.21
CA SER A 46 -2.61 11.65 -4.87
C SER A 46 -1.24 11.61 -4.20
N ASP A 47 -1.13 12.32 -3.08
CA ASP A 47 0.09 12.34 -2.29
C ASP A 47 0.39 10.94 -1.69
N PRO A 48 1.60 10.39 -1.91
CA PRO A 48 1.94 9.05 -1.42
C PRO A 48 2.01 8.97 0.11
N ALA A 49 2.22 10.08 0.83
CA ALA A 49 2.15 10.10 2.29
C ALA A 49 0.72 9.95 2.81
N ALA A 50 -0.29 10.39 2.04
CA ALA A 50 -1.69 10.11 2.35
C ALA A 50 -1.99 8.61 2.23
N ILE A 51 -1.46 7.95 1.18
CA ILE A 51 -1.58 6.50 1.01
C ILE A 51 -0.87 5.76 2.16
N LYS A 52 0.36 6.17 2.51
CA LYS A 52 1.10 5.61 3.66
C LYS A 52 0.26 5.70 4.94
N THR A 53 -0.31 6.87 5.21
CA THR A 53 -1.15 7.10 6.40
C THR A 53 -2.37 6.20 6.41
N ALA A 54 -2.99 5.93 5.25
CA ALA A 54 -4.12 5.02 5.16
C ALA A 54 -3.73 3.56 5.45
N ILE A 55 -2.57 3.13 4.96
CA ILE A 55 -2.00 1.81 5.25
C ILE A 55 -1.69 1.69 6.75
N GLU A 56 -1.11 2.73 7.35
CA GLU A 56 -0.85 2.78 8.81
C GLU A 56 -2.13 2.76 9.63
N LYS A 57 -3.18 3.45 9.19
CA LYS A 57 -4.52 3.41 9.82
C LYS A 57 -5.16 2.03 9.74
N ALA A 58 -4.83 1.23 8.74
CA ALA A 58 -5.23 -0.17 8.64
C ALA A 58 -4.41 -1.10 9.56
N GLY A 59 -3.43 -0.56 10.29
CA GLY A 59 -2.59 -1.30 11.24
C GLY A 59 -1.26 -1.78 10.66
N TYR A 60 -0.87 -1.31 9.47
CA TYR A 60 0.34 -1.76 8.80
C TYR A 60 1.38 -0.65 8.69
N LEU A 61 2.54 -0.87 9.28
CA LEU A 61 3.69 0.01 9.06
C LEU A 61 4.21 -0.19 7.64
N SER A 62 4.32 0.91 6.91
CA SER A 62 4.81 0.92 5.53
C SER A 62 5.76 2.08 5.30
N SER A 63 6.69 1.89 4.37
CA SER A 63 7.53 2.94 3.82
C SER A 63 7.37 2.95 2.31
N PHE A 64 7.51 4.09 1.65
CA PHE A 64 7.39 4.16 0.20
C PHE A 64 8.61 4.79 -0.45
N LYS A 65 8.91 4.34 -1.66
CA LYS A 65 9.89 4.95 -2.56
C LYS A 65 9.28 5.21 -3.92
N GLN A 66 9.77 6.26 -4.59
CA GLN A 66 9.36 6.56 -5.95
C GLN A 66 10.11 5.64 -6.93
N VAL A 67 9.35 4.99 -7.81
CA VAL A 67 9.83 4.09 -8.87
C VAL A 67 9.31 4.51 -10.24
#